data_AF-A0A7G2DV07-F1
#
_entry.id   AF-A0A7G2DV07-F1
#
_cell.length_a   1.000
_cell.length_b   1.000
_cell.length_c   1.000
_cell.angle_alpha   90.00
_cell.angle_beta   90.00
_cell.angle_gamma   90.00
#
_symmetry.space_group_name_H-M   'P 1'
#
loop_
_entity.id
_entity.type
_entity.pdbx_description
1 polymer ?
#
loop_
_entity_poly.entity_id
_entity_poly.type
_entity_poly.pdbx_seq_one_letter_code
_entity_poly.pdbx_strand_id
1 'polypeptide(L)'
;MDVHDLSEEAKRGVIHTSEESLDDLCVDFRGRPCRPSKHGGTRAALFVLGFQAFEMMAIAAVGNNLITYVFNEMHFPLSKSANLVTNFIGTVFLLSLLGGFLSDSYLGSFCTMLGFILLSVQAHLPELKPPECNMKSTTIHCVEANGYKAATLYAALCLVALGSGCLKPNIISHGANQFQRKDLRKLSSFFNAAYFAFSMGQLIALTLLVWVQTHSGMDVGFGVSAAVMAAGMISLVAGTSFYRNKSPRGSIFTPIAQVFVAAITKRKQICPSNPNMLHQPSTDLVRVKPLLHSNKFSAEVNSLEALENGENKDSTTEKPRI
;
A
#
# COMPACT_ATOMS: atom_id res chain seq x y z
N MET A 1 35.96 -28.16 -31.28
CA MET A 1 35.01 -27.14 -30.80
C MET A 1 33.84 -27.21 -31.74
N ASP A 2 32.84 -28.01 -31.35
CA ASP A 2 31.80 -28.49 -32.26
C ASP A 2 30.76 -27.41 -32.55
N VAL A 3 30.17 -27.45 -33.75
CA VAL A 3 29.13 -26.51 -34.21
C VAL A 3 27.90 -26.50 -33.28
N HIS A 4 27.69 -27.60 -32.54
CA HIS A 4 26.66 -27.73 -31.52
C HIS A 4 26.94 -26.89 -30.26
N ASP A 5 28.21 -26.76 -29.85
CA ASP A 5 28.61 -25.94 -28.69
C ASP A 5 28.49 -24.43 -28.99
N LEU A 6 28.86 -24.02 -30.21
CA LEU A 6 28.72 -22.62 -30.65
C LEU A 6 27.25 -22.18 -30.73
N SER A 7 26.34 -23.09 -31.08
CA SER A 7 24.89 -22.83 -31.09
C SER A 7 24.30 -22.73 -29.68
N GLU A 8 24.80 -23.51 -28.73
CA GLU A 8 24.38 -23.46 -27.32
C GLU A 8 24.92 -22.21 -26.61
N GLU A 9 26.16 -21.80 -26.89
CA GLU A 9 26.72 -20.53 -26.40
C GLU A 9 26.03 -19.31 -27.02
N ALA A 10 25.69 -19.35 -28.32
CA ALA A 10 24.91 -18.29 -28.95
C ALA A 10 23.47 -18.20 -28.41
N LYS A 11 22.81 -19.34 -28.16
CA LYS A 11 21.50 -19.37 -27.50
C LYS A 11 21.56 -18.90 -26.05
N ARG A 12 22.58 -19.29 -25.27
CA ARG A 12 22.81 -18.73 -23.92
C ARG A 12 23.08 -17.24 -23.96
N GLY A 13 23.90 -16.76 -24.90
CA GLY A 13 24.15 -15.34 -25.09
C GLY A 13 22.86 -14.56 -25.39
N VAL A 14 22.02 -15.07 -26.29
CA VAL A 14 20.75 -14.42 -26.66
C VAL A 14 19.68 -14.51 -25.55
N ILE A 15 19.59 -15.63 -24.82
CA ILE A 15 18.68 -15.79 -23.67
C ILE A 15 19.12 -14.88 -22.51
N HIS A 16 20.41 -14.80 -22.22
CA HIS A 16 20.96 -13.93 -21.18
C HIS A 16 20.79 -12.44 -21.54
N THR A 17 20.83 -12.08 -22.83
CA THR A 17 20.58 -10.71 -23.31
C THR A 17 19.10 -10.35 -23.32
N SER A 18 18.20 -11.33 -23.49
CA SER A 18 16.74 -11.10 -23.57
C SER A 18 16.04 -11.12 -22.21
N GLU A 19 16.46 -11.98 -21.26
CA GLU A 19 15.98 -11.90 -19.86
C GLU A 19 16.47 -10.62 -19.16
N GLU A 20 17.69 -10.14 -19.48
CA GLU A 20 18.22 -8.88 -18.95
C GLU A 20 17.47 -7.64 -19.50
N SER A 21 16.78 -7.77 -20.65
CA SER A 21 16.03 -6.67 -21.29
C SER A 21 14.60 -6.47 -20.79
N LEU A 22 13.94 -7.53 -20.30
CA LEU A 22 12.54 -7.49 -19.83
C LEU A 22 12.40 -7.18 -18.33
N ASP A 23 13.42 -7.48 -17.53
CA ASP A 23 13.43 -7.21 -16.08
C ASP A 23 13.84 -5.76 -15.72
N ASP A 24 14.30 -4.97 -16.70
CA ASP A 24 14.91 -3.65 -16.47
C ASP A 24 14.26 -2.49 -17.25
N LEU A 25 12.99 -2.63 -17.68
CA LEU A 25 12.18 -1.49 -18.15
C LEU A 25 11.81 -0.56 -16.98
N CYS A 26 12.82 0.09 -16.43
CA CYS A 26 12.68 1.12 -15.42
C CYS A 26 12.31 2.43 -16.11
N VAL A 27 11.28 3.09 -15.57
CA VAL A 27 10.75 4.34 -16.06
C VAL A 27 10.92 5.45 -15.03
N ASP A 28 11.24 6.66 -15.50
CA ASP A 28 11.17 7.90 -14.74
C ASP A 28 9.70 8.23 -14.41
N PHE A 29 9.44 9.15 -13.48
CA PHE A 29 8.07 9.57 -13.13
C PHE A 29 7.30 10.12 -14.35
N ARG A 30 8.02 10.57 -15.38
CA ARG A 30 7.49 11.07 -16.67
C ARG A 30 7.36 10.00 -17.75
N GLY A 31 7.51 8.71 -17.41
CA GLY A 31 7.42 7.60 -18.37
C GLY A 31 8.61 7.47 -19.32
N ARG A 32 9.72 8.17 -19.08
CA ARG A 32 10.95 8.08 -19.89
C ARG A 32 11.85 6.94 -19.41
N PRO A 33 12.67 6.32 -20.26
CA PRO A 33 13.59 5.26 -19.82
C PRO A 33 14.60 5.80 -18.80
N CYS A 34 14.82 5.04 -17.73
CA CYS A 34 15.77 5.38 -16.66
C CYS A 34 17.22 5.43 -17.17
N ARG A 35 18.00 6.43 -16.71
CA ARG A 35 19.44 6.47 -16.95
C ARG A 35 20.18 5.91 -15.73
N PRO A 36 21.01 4.86 -15.88
CA PRO A 36 21.70 4.21 -14.74
C PRO A 36 22.58 5.15 -13.91
N SER A 37 23.09 6.23 -14.50
CA SER A 37 23.95 7.21 -13.84
C SER A 37 23.19 8.31 -13.07
N LYS A 38 21.89 8.50 -13.34
CA LYS A 38 21.10 9.62 -12.79
C LYS A 38 19.96 9.15 -11.88
N HIS A 39 19.43 7.95 -12.12
CA HIS A 39 18.26 7.41 -11.43
C HIS A 39 18.64 6.23 -10.53
N GLY A 40 18.09 6.20 -9.31
CA GLY A 40 18.35 5.17 -8.30
C GLY A 40 19.59 5.42 -7.44
N GLY A 41 20.01 4.38 -6.73
CA GLY A 41 21.19 4.39 -5.86
C GLY A 41 20.97 5.09 -4.51
N THR A 42 22.08 5.39 -3.83
CA THR A 42 22.09 5.89 -2.45
C THR A 42 21.42 7.26 -2.28
N ARG A 43 21.51 8.13 -3.30
CA ARG A 43 20.87 9.46 -3.28
C ARG A 43 19.34 9.36 -3.29
N ALA A 44 18.79 8.52 -4.15
CA ALA A 44 17.36 8.23 -4.19
C ALA A 44 16.90 7.58 -2.87
N ALA A 45 17.66 6.60 -2.37
CA ALA A 45 17.37 5.95 -1.11
C ALA A 45 17.36 6.92 0.09
N LEU A 46 18.24 7.94 0.11
CA LEU A 46 18.30 8.91 1.20
C LEU A 46 16.99 9.70 1.37
N PHE A 47 16.33 10.10 0.28
CA PHE A 47 15.02 10.77 0.36
C PHE A 47 13.95 9.87 0.98
N VAL A 48 13.96 8.57 0.61
CA VAL A 48 13.05 7.56 1.14
C VAL A 48 13.32 7.30 2.63
N LEU A 49 14.59 7.21 3.02
CA LEU A 49 15.02 7.09 4.42
C LEU A 49 14.59 8.31 5.25
N GLY A 50 14.72 9.51 4.70
CA GLY A 50 14.26 10.74 5.33
C GLY A 50 12.75 10.72 5.55
N PHE A 51 11.97 10.37 4.52
CA PHE A 51 10.52 10.20 4.66
C PHE A 51 10.19 9.18 5.77
N GLN A 52 10.85 8.02 5.78
CA GLN A 52 10.64 6.96 6.77
C GLN A 52 10.89 7.47 8.19
N ALA A 53 11.94 8.26 8.40
CA ALA A 53 12.25 8.85 9.70
C ALA A 53 11.16 9.85 10.15
N PHE A 54 10.70 10.72 9.25
CA PHE A 54 9.65 11.70 9.54
C PHE A 54 8.29 11.04 9.80
N GLU A 55 7.92 10.01 9.04
CA GLU A 55 6.69 9.23 9.27
C GLU A 55 6.72 8.59 10.65
N MET A 56 7.81 7.89 10.97
CA MET A 56 7.94 7.21 12.24
C MET A 56 7.94 8.21 13.40
N MET A 57 8.58 9.37 13.20
CA MET A 57 8.60 10.44 14.19
C MET A 57 7.19 10.96 14.51
N ALA A 58 6.38 11.26 13.49
CA ALA A 58 5.02 11.77 13.66
C ALA A 58 4.10 10.73 14.32
N ILE A 59 4.13 9.48 13.84
CA ILE A 59 3.27 8.40 14.35
C ILE A 59 3.67 7.98 15.77
N ALA A 60 4.96 7.88 16.07
CA ALA A 60 5.41 7.54 17.42
C ALA A 60 5.02 8.62 18.44
N ALA A 61 5.12 9.90 18.09
CA ALA A 61 4.71 10.99 18.98
C ALA A 61 3.22 10.93 19.34
N VAL A 62 2.36 10.74 18.32
CA VAL A 62 0.92 10.61 18.56
C VAL A 62 0.62 9.32 19.30
N GLY A 63 1.14 8.17 18.87
CA GLY A 63 0.86 6.89 19.50
C GLY A 63 1.20 6.82 20.99
N ASN A 64 2.31 7.43 21.42
CA ASN A 64 2.73 7.39 22.82
C ASN A 64 1.92 8.32 23.72
N ASN A 65 1.49 9.48 23.22
CA ASN A 65 0.81 10.49 24.03
C ASN A 65 -0.71 10.59 23.78
N LEU A 66 -1.24 9.78 22.86
CA LEU A 66 -2.67 9.72 22.55
C LEU A 66 -3.50 9.36 23.78
N ILE A 67 -3.01 8.45 24.65
CA ILE A 67 -3.71 8.08 25.88
C ILE A 67 -3.95 9.29 26.78
N THR A 68 -2.97 10.19 26.88
CA THR A 68 -3.03 11.42 27.68
C THR A 68 -4.11 12.36 27.13
N TYR A 69 -4.21 12.48 25.81
CA TYR A 69 -5.25 13.28 25.16
C TYR A 69 -6.64 12.68 25.40
N VAL A 70 -6.81 11.38 25.18
CA VAL A 70 -8.10 10.72 25.29
C VAL A 70 -8.60 10.68 26.74
N PHE A 71 -7.69 10.54 27.71
CA PHE A 71 -8.01 10.57 29.13
C PHE A 71 -8.28 11.99 29.65
N ASN A 72 -7.35 12.93 29.45
CA ASN A 72 -7.45 14.26 30.07
C ASN A 72 -8.38 15.21 29.30
N GLU A 73 -8.48 15.11 27.98
CA GLU A 73 -9.21 16.10 27.15
C GLU A 73 -10.55 15.56 26.65
N MET A 74 -10.63 14.27 26.32
CA MET A 74 -11.89 13.63 25.89
C MET A 74 -12.69 13.00 27.04
N HIS A 75 -12.12 13.04 28.25
CA HIS A 75 -12.73 12.51 29.46
C HIS A 75 -13.21 11.06 29.32
N PHE A 76 -12.46 10.20 28.62
CA PHE A 76 -12.73 8.76 28.66
C PHE A 76 -12.09 8.09 29.88
N PRO A 77 -12.75 7.08 30.47
CA PRO A 77 -12.16 6.32 31.56
C PRO A 77 -10.89 5.61 31.09
N LEU A 78 -9.93 5.46 32.01
CA LEU A 78 -8.59 4.95 31.69
C LEU A 78 -8.61 3.61 30.94
N SER A 79 -9.52 2.70 31.29
CA SER A 79 -9.71 1.42 30.62
C SER A 79 -10.11 1.57 29.14
N LYS A 80 -11.04 2.48 28.86
CA LYS A 80 -11.50 2.78 27.49
C LYS A 80 -10.41 3.48 26.68
N SER A 81 -9.67 4.41 27.30
CA SER A 81 -8.53 5.09 26.67
C SER A 81 -7.40 4.12 26.30
N ALA A 82 -7.04 3.21 27.21
CA ALA A 82 -6.03 2.18 26.93
C ALA A 82 -6.46 1.25 25.79
N ASN A 83 -7.70 0.76 25.82
CA ASN A 83 -8.24 -0.08 24.75
C ASN A 83 -8.26 0.64 23.40
N LEU A 84 -8.61 1.94 23.38
CA LEU A 84 -8.63 2.74 22.17
C LEU A 84 -7.22 2.90 21.56
N VAL A 85 -6.19 3.16 22.38
CA VAL A 85 -4.81 3.26 21.90
C VAL A 85 -4.29 1.90 21.41
N THR A 86 -4.53 0.81 22.15
CA THR A 86 -4.12 -0.53 21.72
C THR A 86 -4.83 -0.95 20.43
N ASN A 87 -6.13 -0.68 20.30
CA ASN A 87 -6.88 -0.95 19.07
C ASN A 87 -6.39 -0.11 17.90
N PHE A 88 -6.06 1.16 18.11
CA PHE A 88 -5.47 2.04 17.10
C PHE A 88 -4.14 1.47 16.58
N ILE A 89 -3.20 1.15 17.47
CA ILE A 89 -1.91 0.57 17.11
C ILE A 89 -2.09 -0.78 16.40
N GLY A 90 -2.97 -1.65 16.94
CA GLY A 90 -3.31 -2.93 16.32
C GLY A 90 -3.86 -2.76 14.90
N THR A 91 -4.73 -1.77 14.68
CA THR A 91 -5.30 -1.47 13.37
C THR A 91 -4.23 -1.01 12.38
N VAL A 92 -3.29 -0.15 12.79
CA VAL A 92 -2.14 0.26 11.95
C VAL A 92 -1.36 -0.97 11.47
N PHE A 93 -1.07 -1.92 12.35
CA PHE A 93 -0.32 -3.13 11.99
C PHE A 93 -1.13 -4.09 11.11
N LEU A 94 -2.41 -4.33 11.43
CA LEU A 94 -3.28 -5.16 10.59
C LEU A 94 -3.41 -4.56 9.19
N LEU A 95 -3.55 -3.25 9.11
CA LEU A 95 -3.66 -2.58 7.84
C LEU A 95 -2.31 -2.48 7.10
N SER A 96 -1.19 -2.54 7.81
CA SER A 96 0.13 -2.71 7.19
C SER A 96 0.25 -4.02 6.41
N LEU A 97 -0.42 -5.08 6.85
CA LEU A 97 -0.50 -6.33 6.10
C LEU A 97 -1.34 -6.18 4.82
N LEU A 98 -2.40 -5.37 4.88
CA LEU A 98 -3.28 -5.08 3.74
C LEU A 98 -2.75 -3.97 2.82
N GLY A 99 -1.82 -3.15 3.32
CA GLY A 99 -1.30 -1.94 2.66
C GLY A 99 -0.66 -2.20 1.31
N GLY A 100 -0.15 -3.41 1.07
CA GLY A 100 0.37 -3.82 -0.23
C GLY A 100 -0.68 -3.85 -1.35
N PHE A 101 -1.98 -3.87 -1.03
CA PHE A 101 -3.06 -3.74 -2.02
C PHE A 101 -3.27 -2.28 -2.45
N LEU A 102 -3.19 -1.35 -1.49
CA LEU A 102 -3.23 0.09 -1.76
C LEU A 102 -1.82 0.53 -2.15
N SER A 103 -1.45 0.27 -3.41
CA SER A 103 -0.09 0.48 -3.94
C SER A 103 0.38 1.94 -3.94
N ASP A 104 -0.44 2.90 -3.50
CA ASP A 104 -0.11 4.31 -3.58
C ASP A 104 0.37 4.87 -2.23
N SER A 105 1.70 4.98 -2.10
CA SER A 105 2.35 5.64 -0.95
C SER A 105 1.96 7.11 -0.81
N TYR A 106 1.65 7.82 -1.88
CA TYR A 106 1.28 9.24 -1.81
C TYR A 106 -0.11 9.40 -1.20
N LEU A 107 -1.06 8.55 -1.61
CA LEU A 107 -2.39 8.53 -1.02
C LEU A 107 -2.33 8.20 0.48
N GLY A 108 -1.53 7.20 0.86
CA GLY A 108 -1.31 6.87 2.27
C GLY A 108 -0.75 8.04 3.08
N SER A 109 0.23 8.76 2.52
CA SER A 109 0.85 9.93 3.18
C SER A 109 -0.12 11.11 3.28
N PHE A 110 -1.01 11.26 2.32
CA PHE A 110 -2.04 12.29 2.37
C PHE A 110 -3.11 11.95 3.40
N CYS A 111 -3.54 10.69 3.48
CA CYS A 111 -4.48 10.22 4.51
C CYS A 111 -3.92 10.39 5.93
N THR A 112 -2.64 10.07 6.17
CA THR A 112 -2.02 10.31 7.49
C THR A 112 -1.99 11.79 7.84
N MET A 113 -1.60 12.64 6.89
CA MET A 113 -1.55 14.09 7.09
C MET A 113 -2.94 14.64 7.43
N LEU A 114 -3.97 14.27 6.65
CA LEU A 114 -5.35 14.67 6.94
C LEU A 114 -5.80 14.20 8.32
N GLY A 115 -5.45 12.98 8.71
CA GLY A 115 -5.76 12.45 10.05
C GLY A 115 -5.12 13.29 11.17
N PHE A 116 -3.84 13.68 11.03
CA PHE A 116 -3.18 14.54 12.02
C PHE A 116 -3.74 15.96 12.03
N ILE A 117 -4.06 16.54 10.88
CA ILE A 117 -4.71 17.86 10.79
C ILE A 117 -6.06 17.79 11.49
N LEU A 118 -6.85 16.73 11.25
CA LEU A 118 -8.15 16.56 11.88
C LEU A 118 -8.03 16.42 13.41
N LEU A 119 -7.03 15.68 13.91
CA LEU A 119 -6.71 15.63 15.35
C LEU A 119 -6.30 16.99 15.90
N SER A 120 -5.47 17.76 15.19
CA SER A 120 -5.04 19.09 15.61
C SER A 120 -6.21 20.06 15.66
N VAL A 121 -7.08 20.07 14.64
CA VAL A 121 -8.30 20.90 14.60
C VAL A 121 -9.25 20.51 15.74
N GLN A 122 -9.43 19.22 15.99
CA GLN A 122 -10.23 18.73 17.11
C GLN A 122 -9.63 19.14 18.47
N ALA A 123 -8.31 19.14 18.57
CA ALA A 123 -7.61 19.55 19.79
C ALA A 123 -7.63 21.08 19.98
N HIS A 124 -7.69 21.86 18.91
CA HIS A 124 -7.68 23.33 18.98
C HIS A 124 -9.08 23.92 19.20
N LEU A 125 -10.12 23.32 18.61
CA LEU A 125 -11.48 23.84 18.70
C LEU A 125 -12.20 23.34 19.97
N PRO A 126 -12.57 24.23 20.90
CA PRO A 126 -13.25 23.85 22.14
C PRO A 126 -14.66 23.28 21.89
N GLU A 127 -15.29 23.61 20.77
CA GLU A 127 -16.59 23.04 20.39
C GLU A 127 -16.52 21.53 20.12
N LEU A 128 -15.37 21.03 19.65
CA LEU A 128 -15.15 19.60 19.41
C LEU A 128 -14.65 18.85 20.65
N LYS A 129 -14.42 19.55 21.76
CA LYS A 129 -14.03 18.97 23.05
C LYS A 129 -15.18 19.02 24.07
N PRO A 130 -15.28 18.06 24.99
CA PRO A 130 -16.12 18.25 26.17
C PRO A 130 -15.64 19.44 27.00
N PRO A 131 -16.51 20.07 27.80
CA PRO A 131 -16.12 21.20 28.65
C PRO A 131 -15.01 20.78 29.62
N GLU A 132 -14.03 21.66 29.84
CA GLU A 132 -12.86 21.38 30.68
C GLU A 132 -13.27 20.83 32.05
N CYS A 133 -12.76 19.65 32.39
CA CYS A 133 -13.07 18.97 33.64
C CYS A 133 -11.84 18.23 34.17
N ASN A 134 -11.57 18.37 35.46
CA ASN A 134 -10.43 17.70 36.06
C ASN A 134 -10.80 16.25 36.42
N MET A 135 -10.48 15.31 35.52
CA MET A 135 -10.62 13.86 35.70
C MET A 135 -9.94 13.30 36.96
N LYS A 136 -8.98 14.03 37.56
CA LYS A 136 -8.29 13.60 38.79
C LYS A 136 -9.03 14.00 40.07
N SER A 137 -10.08 14.81 39.98
CA SER A 137 -10.87 15.21 41.13
C SER A 137 -12.05 14.24 41.32
N THR A 138 -12.04 13.49 42.42
CA THR A 138 -13.07 12.48 42.78
C THR A 138 -14.46 13.10 43.00
N THR A 139 -14.58 14.42 43.01
CA THR A 139 -15.81 15.15 43.39
C THR A 139 -16.68 15.54 42.19
N ILE A 140 -16.17 15.47 40.95
CA ILE A 140 -16.90 15.92 39.75
C ILE A 140 -16.94 14.80 38.71
N HIS A 141 -18.14 14.34 38.35
CA HIS A 141 -18.33 13.45 37.21
C HIS A 141 -18.16 14.24 35.90
N CYS A 142 -17.02 14.08 35.24
CA CYS A 142 -16.77 14.69 33.93
C CYS A 142 -17.67 14.06 32.85
N VAL A 143 -18.19 14.90 31.95
CA VAL A 143 -18.99 14.44 30.81
C VAL A 143 -18.06 13.88 29.73
N GLU A 144 -18.21 12.59 29.42
CA GLU A 144 -17.47 11.93 28.34
C GLU A 144 -17.80 12.57 26.98
N ALA A 145 -16.82 12.62 26.08
CA ALA A 145 -17.05 13.01 24.69
C ALA A 145 -18.07 12.05 24.03
N ASN A 146 -19.23 12.57 23.61
CA ASN A 146 -20.29 11.78 22.98
C ASN A 146 -20.74 12.39 21.64
N GLY A 147 -21.37 11.59 20.79
CA GLY A 147 -21.90 11.99 19.50
C GLY A 147 -20.80 12.41 18.51
N TYR A 148 -20.93 13.61 17.95
CA TYR A 148 -20.01 14.11 16.92
C TYR A 148 -18.56 14.25 17.41
N LYS A 149 -18.34 14.58 18.69
CA LYS A 149 -16.98 14.74 19.27
C LYS A 149 -16.20 13.43 19.23
N ALA A 150 -16.83 12.34 19.67
CA ALA A 150 -16.23 11.02 19.60
C ALA A 150 -16.09 10.54 18.14
N ALA A 151 -17.10 10.78 17.30
CA ALA A 151 -17.05 10.39 15.89
C ALA A 151 -15.86 11.03 15.15
N THR A 152 -15.59 12.33 15.36
CA THR A 152 -14.44 13.01 14.77
C THR A 152 -13.11 12.42 15.25
N LEU A 153 -13.01 12.06 16.53
CA LEU A 153 -11.80 11.42 17.08
C LEU A 153 -11.53 10.08 16.39
N TYR A 154 -12.55 9.22 16.33
CA TYR A 154 -12.42 7.91 15.66
C TYR A 154 -12.14 8.05 14.18
N ALA A 155 -12.79 8.98 13.48
CA ALA A 155 -12.53 9.24 12.07
C ALA A 155 -11.07 9.67 11.84
N ALA A 156 -10.54 10.55 12.68
CA ALA A 156 -9.16 11.00 12.59
C ALA A 156 -8.17 9.85 12.85
N LEU A 157 -8.40 9.04 13.90
CA LEU A 157 -7.58 7.87 14.19
C LEU A 157 -7.65 6.81 13.10
N CYS A 158 -8.82 6.58 12.50
CA CYS A 158 -8.99 5.71 11.36
C CYS A 158 -8.20 6.23 10.15
N LEU A 159 -8.25 7.53 9.84
CA LEU A 159 -7.46 8.11 8.74
C LEU A 159 -5.96 7.96 8.96
N VAL A 160 -5.47 8.20 10.19
CA VAL A 160 -4.06 7.98 10.54
C VAL A 160 -3.68 6.50 10.42
N ALA A 161 -4.52 5.60 10.92
CA ALA A 161 -4.29 4.16 10.82
C ALA A 161 -4.30 3.66 9.37
N LEU A 162 -5.25 4.17 8.58
CA LEU A 162 -5.36 3.93 7.15
C LEU A 162 -4.11 4.36 6.40
N GLY A 163 -3.68 5.60 6.59
CA GLY A 163 -2.50 6.12 5.94
C GLY A 163 -1.22 5.41 6.37
N SER A 164 -0.95 5.31 7.67
CA SER A 164 0.33 4.77 8.19
C SER A 164 0.45 3.28 7.92
N GLY A 165 -0.67 2.54 8.01
CA GLY A 165 -0.71 1.14 7.62
C GLY A 165 -0.29 0.96 6.16
N CYS A 166 -0.89 1.71 5.23
CA CYS A 166 -0.54 1.62 3.81
C CYS A 166 0.90 2.08 3.49
N LEU A 167 1.46 3.02 4.25
CA LEU A 167 2.78 3.58 4.02
C LEU A 167 3.93 2.60 4.32
N LYS A 168 3.89 1.93 5.47
CA LYS A 168 5.01 1.14 6.00
C LYS A 168 5.58 0.08 5.05
N PRO A 169 4.78 -0.83 4.45
CA PRO A 169 5.30 -1.83 3.52
C PRO A 169 5.76 -1.21 2.19
N ASN A 170 5.09 -0.15 1.73
CA ASN A 170 5.30 0.44 0.42
C ASN A 170 6.59 1.27 0.38
N ILE A 171 6.99 1.91 1.47
CA ILE A 171 8.20 2.75 1.52
C ILE A 171 9.48 1.95 1.56
N ILE A 172 9.52 0.91 2.40
CA ILE A 172 10.71 0.05 2.51
C ILE A 172 10.95 -0.67 1.19
N SER A 173 9.88 -1.17 0.55
CA SER A 173 9.97 -1.80 -0.77
C SER A 173 10.34 -0.80 -1.87
N HIS A 174 9.80 0.42 -1.84
CA HIS A 174 10.18 1.49 -2.76
C HIS A 174 11.65 1.89 -2.63
N GLY A 175 12.18 2.00 -1.41
CA GLY A 175 13.59 2.28 -1.15
C GLY A 175 14.51 1.14 -1.60
N ALA A 176 14.13 -0.11 -1.34
CA ALA A 176 14.87 -1.27 -1.80
C ALA A 176 14.94 -1.35 -3.33
N ASN A 177 13.88 -0.94 -4.03
CA ASN A 177 13.83 -0.91 -5.49
C ASN A 177 14.79 0.10 -6.14
N GLN A 178 15.39 1.01 -5.36
CA GLN A 178 16.40 1.95 -5.86
C GLN A 178 17.76 1.28 -6.12
N PHE A 179 17.99 0.08 -5.59
CA PHE A 179 19.23 -0.67 -5.76
C PHE A 179 19.04 -1.84 -6.74
N GLN A 180 20.10 -2.16 -7.48
CA GLN A 180 20.12 -3.35 -8.32
C GLN A 180 20.31 -4.60 -7.45
N ARG A 181 19.63 -5.71 -7.80
CA ARG A 181 19.73 -6.98 -7.05
C ARG A 181 21.14 -7.58 -7.04
N LYS A 182 21.98 -7.22 -8.02
CA LYS A 182 23.38 -7.67 -8.12
C LYS A 182 24.27 -7.04 -7.02
N ASP A 183 23.87 -5.89 -6.44
CA ASP A 183 24.64 -5.15 -5.43
C ASP A 183 24.16 -5.43 -3.98
N LEU A 184 24.30 -6.69 -3.53
CA LEU A 184 23.84 -7.13 -2.19
C LEU A 184 24.43 -6.30 -1.02
N ARG A 185 25.69 -5.86 -1.15
CA ARG A 185 26.36 -5.05 -0.11
C ARG A 185 25.68 -3.70 0.11
N LYS A 186 25.26 -3.03 -0.97
CA LYS A 186 24.56 -1.74 -0.90
C LYS A 186 23.15 -1.92 -0.36
N LEU A 187 22.48 -3.01 -0.75
CA LEU A 187 21.15 -3.34 -0.25
C LEU A 187 21.16 -3.63 1.27
N SER A 188 22.14 -4.38 1.78
CA SER A 188 22.30 -4.61 3.22
C SER A 188 22.59 -3.31 3.97
N SER A 189 23.48 -2.45 3.45
CA SER A 189 23.74 -1.14 4.01
C SER A 189 22.49 -0.25 4.04
N PHE A 190 21.63 -0.35 3.03
CA PHE A 190 20.35 0.37 2.99
C PHE A 190 19.41 -0.09 4.10
N PHE A 191 19.24 -1.39 4.30
CA PHE A 191 18.38 -1.90 5.39
C PHE A 191 18.92 -1.51 6.78
N ASN A 192 20.24 -1.55 6.97
CA ASN A 192 20.86 -1.06 8.20
C ASN A 192 20.59 0.45 8.41
N ALA A 193 20.74 1.26 7.36
CA ALA A 193 20.44 2.69 7.41
C ALA A 193 18.94 2.97 7.64
N ALA A 194 18.04 2.16 7.07
CA ALA A 194 16.61 2.25 7.30
C ALA A 194 16.24 1.96 8.76
N TYR A 195 16.84 0.93 9.34
CA TYR A 195 16.64 0.62 10.75
C TYR A 195 17.17 1.75 11.66
N PHE A 196 18.36 2.27 11.36
CA PHE A 196 18.92 3.42 12.08
C PHE A 196 18.01 4.65 11.98
N ALA A 197 17.52 4.99 10.79
CA ALA A 197 16.61 6.12 10.57
C ALA A 197 15.28 5.95 11.33
N PHE A 198 14.74 4.72 11.37
CA PHE A 198 13.56 4.37 12.15
C PHE A 198 13.79 4.61 13.65
N SER A 199 14.90 4.09 14.20
CA SER A 199 15.23 4.27 15.62
C SER A 199 15.49 5.73 15.98
N MET A 200 16.17 6.50 15.13
CA MET A 200 16.39 7.93 15.34
C MET A 200 15.08 8.72 15.31
N GLY A 201 14.18 8.42 14.37
CA GLY A 201 12.85 9.05 14.30
C GLY A 201 12.04 8.79 15.58
N GLN A 202 12.06 7.55 16.07
CA GLN A 202 11.39 7.16 17.32
C GLN A 202 12.01 7.84 18.56
N LEU A 203 13.35 7.92 18.64
CA LEU A 203 14.05 8.60 19.73
C LEU A 203 13.66 10.09 19.80
N ILE A 204 13.67 10.77 18.66
CA ILE A 204 13.29 12.19 18.56
C ILE A 204 11.81 12.38 18.93
N ALA A 205 10.93 11.46 18.50
CA ALA A 205 9.51 11.52 18.84
C ALA A 205 9.26 11.43 20.34
N LEU A 206 9.85 10.44 20.99
CA LEU A 206 9.67 10.17 22.42
C LEU A 206 10.29 11.26 23.32
N THR A 207 11.24 12.03 22.79
CA THR A 207 11.91 13.11 23.52
C THR A 207 11.32 14.46 23.17
N LEU A 208 11.62 14.98 21.97
CA LEU A 208 11.26 16.33 21.56
C LEU A 208 9.76 16.50 21.32
N LEU A 209 9.11 15.62 20.57
CA LEU A 209 7.67 15.79 20.28
C LEU A 209 6.79 15.55 21.51
N VAL A 210 7.09 14.53 22.31
CA VAL A 210 6.37 14.31 23.56
C VAL A 210 6.58 15.48 24.52
N TRP A 211 7.79 16.05 24.58
CA TRP A 211 8.05 17.28 25.35
C TRP A 211 7.21 18.46 24.85
N VAL A 212 7.13 18.67 23.53
CA VAL A 212 6.27 19.72 22.95
C VAL A 212 4.80 19.48 23.29
N GLN A 213 4.29 18.26 23.13
CA GLN A 213 2.91 17.91 23.45
C GLN A 213 2.56 18.14 24.93
N THR A 214 3.49 17.84 25.84
CA THR A 214 3.26 17.97 27.29
C THR A 214 3.43 19.40 27.78
N HIS A 215 4.31 20.20 27.17
CA HIS A 215 4.56 21.57 27.60
C HIS A 215 3.71 22.63 26.87
N SER A 216 3.49 22.46 25.56
CA SER A 216 2.76 23.42 24.70
C SER A 216 1.32 23.01 24.39
N GLY A 217 0.88 21.83 24.85
CA GLY A 217 -0.47 21.33 24.61
C GLY A 217 -0.55 20.32 23.46
N MET A 218 -1.63 19.53 23.49
CA MET A 218 -1.86 18.45 22.52
C MET A 218 -2.24 18.98 21.13
N ASP A 219 -2.87 20.14 21.06
CA ASP A 219 -3.25 20.82 19.81
C ASP A 219 -2.02 21.21 18.98
N VAL A 220 -1.05 21.86 19.63
CA VAL A 220 0.25 22.19 19.03
C VAL A 220 1.00 20.92 18.68
N GLY A 221 0.99 19.93 19.57
CA GLY A 221 1.66 18.65 19.34
C GLY A 221 1.18 17.91 18.10
N PHE A 222 -0.13 17.80 17.89
CA PHE A 222 -0.71 17.20 16.68
C PHE A 222 -0.43 18.03 15.43
N GLY A 223 -0.44 19.37 15.55
CA GLY A 223 -0.07 20.27 14.46
C GLY A 223 1.40 20.09 14.03
N VAL A 224 2.31 19.96 14.99
CA VAL A 224 3.73 19.66 14.72
C VAL A 224 3.89 18.28 14.08
N SER A 225 3.16 17.25 14.54
CA SER A 225 3.15 15.94 13.87
C SER A 225 2.67 16.03 12.42
N ALA A 226 1.64 16.83 12.13
CA ALA A 226 1.19 17.08 10.76
C ALA A 226 2.27 17.78 9.91
N ALA A 227 2.95 18.79 10.47
CA ALA A 227 4.04 19.51 9.79
C ALA A 227 5.26 18.61 9.51
N VAL A 228 5.64 17.76 10.46
CA VAL A 228 6.70 16.76 10.29
C VAL A 228 6.33 15.77 9.18
N MET A 229 5.08 15.30 9.16
CA MET A 229 4.61 14.40 8.10
C MET A 229 4.59 15.10 6.73
N ALA A 230 4.23 16.39 6.68
CA ALA A 230 4.29 17.20 5.47
C ALA A 230 5.73 17.40 4.97
N ALA A 231 6.68 17.68 5.86
CA ALA A 231 8.10 17.75 5.53
C ALA A 231 8.61 16.40 4.96
N GLY A 232 8.15 15.28 5.53
CA GLY A 232 8.36 13.95 4.97
C GLY A 232 7.85 13.85 3.54
N MET A 233 6.58 14.16 3.31
CA MET A 233 5.97 14.11 1.97
C MET A 233 6.73 14.99 0.97
N ILE A 234 7.15 16.20 1.35
CA ILE A 234 7.96 17.08 0.51
C ILE A 234 9.31 16.42 0.17
N SER A 235 9.97 15.77 1.13
CA SER A 235 11.20 15.01 0.89
C SER A 235 11.00 13.89 -0.13
N LEU A 236 9.88 13.16 -0.04
CA LEU A 236 9.53 12.10 -0.99
C LEU A 236 9.25 12.67 -2.39
N VAL A 237 8.48 13.76 -2.48
CA VAL A 237 8.16 14.43 -3.75
C VAL A 237 9.41 15.04 -4.39
N ALA A 238 10.30 15.66 -3.61
CA ALA A 238 11.57 16.20 -4.09
C ALA A 238 12.50 15.10 -4.66
N GLY A 239 12.41 13.89 -4.11
CA GLY A 239 13.14 12.71 -4.59
C GLY A 239 12.60 12.13 -5.91
N THR A 240 11.39 12.48 -6.35
CA THR A 240 10.73 11.88 -7.54
C THR A 240 11.58 11.88 -8.80
N SER A 241 12.33 12.95 -9.04
CA SER A 241 13.21 13.06 -10.21
C SER A 241 14.44 12.12 -10.17
N PHE A 242 14.77 11.58 -9.00
CA PHE A 242 15.90 10.67 -8.79
C PHE A 242 15.45 9.20 -8.66
N TYR A 243 14.16 8.95 -8.48
CA TYR A 243 13.65 7.59 -8.27
C TYR A 243 13.70 6.76 -9.55
N ARG A 244 14.09 5.51 -9.37
CA ARG A 244 14.01 4.46 -10.38
C ARG A 244 12.68 3.73 -10.17
N ASN A 245 11.67 4.05 -10.98
CA ASN A 245 10.38 3.37 -10.89
C ASN A 245 10.38 2.14 -11.82
N LYS A 246 9.86 1.02 -11.34
CA LYS A 246 9.63 -0.15 -12.21
C LYS A 246 8.27 0.02 -12.87
N SER A 247 8.12 -0.43 -14.11
CA SER A 247 6.81 -0.53 -14.75
C SER A 247 5.84 -1.31 -13.84
N PRO A 248 4.57 -0.89 -13.69
CA PRO A 248 3.62 -1.53 -12.79
C PRO A 248 3.47 -3.02 -13.15
N ARG A 249 4.12 -3.89 -12.38
CA ARG A 249 3.81 -5.32 -12.33
C ARG A 249 2.49 -5.43 -11.56
N GLY A 250 1.50 -6.10 -12.13
CA GLY A 250 0.17 -6.24 -11.53
C GLY A 250 0.19 -6.74 -10.08
N SER A 251 -0.95 -6.65 -9.38
CA SER A 251 -1.03 -6.97 -7.95
C SER A 251 -0.58 -8.40 -7.63
N ILE A 252 0.25 -8.55 -6.59
CA ILE A 252 0.76 -9.84 -6.06
C ILE A 252 -0.38 -10.69 -5.48
N PHE A 253 -1.49 -10.06 -5.07
CA PHE A 253 -2.65 -10.77 -4.53
C PHE A 253 -3.58 -11.34 -5.60
N THR A 254 -3.53 -10.84 -6.85
CA THR A 254 -4.31 -11.41 -7.95
C THR A 254 -4.02 -12.89 -8.18
N PRO A 255 -2.76 -13.34 -8.31
CA PRO A 255 -2.46 -14.78 -8.43
C PRO A 255 -2.83 -15.55 -7.16
N ILE A 256 -2.69 -14.97 -5.96
CA ILE A 256 -3.09 -15.63 -4.71
C ILE A 256 -4.62 -15.86 -4.69
N ALA A 257 -5.39 -14.83 -5.01
CA ALA A 257 -6.85 -14.91 -5.12
C ALA A 257 -7.26 -15.90 -6.22
N GLN A 258 -6.58 -15.91 -7.37
CA GLN A 258 -6.80 -16.90 -8.43
C GLN A 258 -6.54 -18.33 -7.93
N VAL A 259 -5.50 -18.57 -7.12
CA VAL A 259 -5.23 -19.88 -6.53
C VAL A 259 -6.30 -20.27 -5.53
N PHE A 260 -6.76 -19.36 -4.65
CA PHE A 260 -7.88 -19.63 -3.74
C PHE A 260 -9.18 -19.94 -4.48
N VAL A 261 -9.53 -19.11 -5.48
CA VAL A 261 -10.71 -19.32 -6.32
C VAL A 261 -10.60 -20.62 -7.09
N ALA A 262 -9.44 -20.94 -7.68
CA ALA A 262 -9.21 -22.19 -8.39
C ALA A 262 -9.28 -23.41 -7.46
N ALA A 263 -8.72 -23.32 -6.24
CA ALA A 263 -8.76 -24.38 -5.25
C ALA A 263 -10.19 -24.65 -4.76
N ILE A 264 -10.99 -23.60 -4.53
CA ILE A 264 -12.40 -23.73 -4.12
C ILE A 264 -13.25 -24.29 -5.27
N THR A 265 -13.06 -23.76 -6.48
CA THR A 265 -13.85 -24.14 -7.67
C THR A 265 -13.51 -25.56 -8.15
N LYS A 266 -12.24 -25.97 -8.06
CA LYS A 266 -11.78 -27.31 -8.45
C LYS A 266 -11.72 -28.31 -7.31
N ARG A 267 -12.27 -27.98 -6.13
CA ARG A 267 -12.28 -28.85 -4.93
C ARG A 267 -12.93 -30.22 -5.15
N LYS A 268 -13.81 -30.35 -6.15
CA LYS A 268 -14.51 -31.60 -6.50
C LYS A 268 -13.87 -32.37 -7.67
N GLN A 269 -12.75 -31.90 -8.22
CA GLN A 269 -12.06 -32.63 -9.29
C GLN A 269 -11.17 -33.74 -8.72
N ILE A 270 -11.21 -34.90 -9.36
CA ILE A 270 -10.36 -36.04 -9.04
C ILE A 270 -8.93 -35.70 -9.45
N CYS A 271 -7.97 -35.90 -8.53
CA CYS A 271 -6.55 -35.66 -8.80
C CYS A 271 -6.10 -36.50 -10.01
N PRO A 272 -5.54 -35.87 -11.06
CA PRO A 272 -4.99 -36.63 -12.19
C PRO A 272 -3.79 -37.46 -11.71
N SER A 273 -3.74 -38.74 -12.09
CA SER A 273 -2.72 -39.70 -11.63
C SER A 273 -1.28 -39.41 -12.12
N ASN A 274 -1.09 -38.37 -12.95
CA ASN A 274 0.22 -37.98 -13.48
C ASN A 274 0.61 -36.54 -13.07
N PRO A 275 1.68 -36.34 -12.29
CA PRO A 275 2.12 -35.00 -11.85
C PRO A 275 2.66 -34.12 -12.98
N ASN A 276 2.98 -34.70 -14.14
CA ASN A 276 3.53 -33.98 -15.30
C ASN A 276 2.47 -33.18 -16.10
N MET A 277 1.18 -33.33 -15.81
CA MET A 277 0.11 -32.52 -16.43
C MET A 277 -0.26 -31.27 -15.62
N LEU A 278 0.30 -31.09 -14.41
CA LEU A 278 0.01 -29.96 -13.54
C LEU A 278 0.87 -28.71 -13.86
N HIS A 279 2.00 -28.92 -14.52
CA HIS A 279 2.89 -27.86 -14.96
C HIS A 279 2.63 -27.58 -16.45
N GLN A 280 1.96 -26.47 -16.74
CA GLN A 280 2.10 -25.88 -18.06
C GLN A 280 3.55 -25.37 -18.17
N PRO A 281 4.36 -25.83 -19.14
CA PRO A 281 5.69 -25.27 -19.35
C PRO A 281 5.53 -23.78 -19.64
N SER A 282 6.21 -22.95 -18.86
CA SER A 282 6.29 -21.49 -19.04
C SER A 282 7.11 -21.14 -20.28
N THR A 283 6.68 -21.58 -21.45
CA THR A 283 7.21 -21.16 -22.74
C THR A 283 6.04 -20.69 -23.58
N ASP A 284 5.52 -19.50 -23.24
CA ASP A 284 4.84 -18.57 -24.16
C ASP A 284 4.43 -17.26 -23.44
N LEU A 285 5.33 -16.69 -22.63
CA LEU A 285 5.17 -15.32 -22.09
C LEU A 285 5.81 -14.24 -22.99
N VAL A 286 5.95 -14.52 -24.30
CA VAL A 286 6.30 -13.50 -25.30
C VAL A 286 5.33 -13.56 -26.47
N ARG A 287 4.05 -13.27 -26.21
CA ARG A 287 3.20 -12.53 -27.15
C ARG A 287 2.05 -11.89 -26.40
N VAL A 288 2.30 -10.71 -25.81
CA VAL A 288 1.23 -9.73 -25.57
C VAL A 288 0.73 -9.32 -26.96
N LYS A 289 -0.21 -10.09 -27.51
CA LYS A 289 -1.18 -9.56 -28.46
C LYS A 289 -2.11 -8.65 -27.63
N PRO A 290 -2.40 -7.41 -28.08
CA PRO A 290 -3.39 -6.60 -27.41
C PRO A 290 -4.70 -7.40 -27.39
N LEU A 291 -5.39 -7.36 -26.24
CA LEU A 291 -6.65 -8.04 -25.99
C LEU A 291 -7.67 -7.69 -27.07
N LEU A 292 -7.72 -8.50 -28.13
CA LEU A 292 -8.86 -8.57 -29.02
C LEU A 292 -9.90 -9.42 -28.29
N HIS A 293 -10.85 -8.69 -27.71
CA HIS A 293 -12.24 -9.07 -27.49
C HIS A 293 -12.51 -10.57 -27.31
N SER A 294 -12.88 -10.94 -26.08
CA SER A 294 -13.37 -12.27 -25.72
C SER A 294 -14.58 -12.67 -26.57
N ASN A 295 -14.36 -13.34 -27.70
CA ASN A 295 -15.39 -14.03 -28.47
C ASN A 295 -15.71 -15.41 -27.89
N LYS A 296 -15.72 -15.54 -26.55
CA LYS A 296 -16.25 -16.71 -25.86
C LYS A 296 -17.55 -16.45 -25.12
N PHE A 297 -18.04 -15.21 -25.09
CA PHE A 297 -19.40 -14.91 -24.61
C PHE A 297 -20.45 -14.93 -25.74
N SER A 298 -20.05 -14.80 -27.01
CA SER A 298 -20.99 -14.81 -28.15
C SER A 298 -21.43 -16.21 -28.59
N ALA A 299 -20.66 -17.25 -28.25
CA ALA A 299 -20.97 -18.63 -28.66
C ALA A 299 -22.06 -19.28 -27.77
N GLU A 300 -22.21 -18.83 -26.52
CA GLU A 300 -23.21 -19.34 -25.59
C GLU A 300 -24.55 -18.57 -25.69
N VAL A 301 -24.52 -17.33 -26.20
CA VAL A 301 -25.72 -16.53 -26.49
C VAL A 301 -26.35 -16.93 -27.82
N ASN A 302 -25.55 -17.21 -28.86
CA ASN A 302 -26.07 -17.67 -30.16
C ASN A 302 -26.64 -19.11 -30.12
N SER A 303 -26.24 -19.94 -29.15
CA SER A 303 -26.82 -21.28 -28.97
C SER A 303 -28.17 -21.27 -28.23
N LEU A 304 -28.52 -20.15 -27.57
CA LEU A 304 -29.82 -19.97 -26.93
C LEU A 304 -30.84 -19.32 -27.89
N GLU A 305 -30.41 -18.42 -28.79
CA GLU A 305 -31.29 -17.87 -29.85
C GLU A 305 -31.62 -18.89 -30.97
N ALA A 306 -30.83 -19.96 -31.12
CA ALA A 306 -31.08 -21.03 -32.10
C ALA A 306 -32.08 -22.10 -31.61
N LEU A 307 -32.41 -22.11 -30.31
CA LEU A 307 -33.45 -23.00 -29.75
C LEU A 307 -34.81 -22.31 -29.62
N GLU A 308 -34.87 -20.98 -29.69
CA GLU A 308 -36.14 -20.22 -29.68
C GLU A 308 -36.74 -20.04 -31.10
N ASN A 309 -35.94 -20.22 -32.16
CA ASN A 309 -36.39 -20.07 -33.56
C ASN A 309 -36.63 -21.40 -34.32
N GLY A 310 -36.66 -22.53 -33.60
CA GLY A 310 -36.77 -23.88 -34.17
C GLY A 310 -38.15 -24.53 -34.16
N GLU A 311 -39.18 -23.89 -33.59
CA GLU A 311 -40.57 -24.36 -33.63
C GLU A 311 -41.47 -23.32 -34.33
N ASN A 312 -41.42 -23.29 -35.65
CA ASN A 312 -42.67 -23.18 -36.40
C ASN A 312 -42.57 -23.92 -37.73
N LYS A 313 -43.03 -25.17 -37.68
CA LYS A 313 -43.29 -26.01 -38.85
C LYS A 313 -44.51 -25.47 -39.59
N ASP A 314 -44.32 -25.37 -40.90
CA ASP A 314 -45.24 -25.90 -41.91
C ASP A 314 -46.49 -25.07 -42.27
N SER A 315 -46.50 -24.54 -43.49
CA SER A 315 -47.68 -24.56 -44.36
C SER A 315 -47.34 -24.13 -45.80
N THR A 316 -47.29 -25.14 -46.67
CA THR A 316 -48.00 -25.23 -47.96
C THR A 316 -47.83 -24.16 -49.06
N THR A 317 -47.44 -24.66 -50.25
CA THR A 317 -47.83 -24.24 -51.64
C THR A 317 -47.43 -22.81 -52.07
N GLU A 318 -46.98 -22.48 -53.28
CA GLU A 318 -47.14 -23.00 -54.64
C GLU A 318 -46.04 -22.39 -55.54
N LYS A 319 -45.99 -22.83 -56.79
CA LYS A 319 -45.01 -22.62 -57.87
C LYS A 319 -45.17 -21.23 -58.59
N PRO A 320 -44.51 -20.93 -59.74
CA PRO A 320 -43.55 -19.84 -59.92
C PRO A 320 -44.00 -18.77 -60.97
N ARG A 321 -43.02 -18.07 -61.59
CA ARG A 321 -43.07 -17.14 -62.76
C ARG A 321 -43.31 -15.67 -62.35
N ILE A 322 -42.55 -14.66 -62.77
CA ILE A 322 -41.64 -14.42 -63.91
C ILE A 322 -40.44 -13.61 -63.40
#